data_AF-W2PBY5-F1
#
_entry.id   AF-W2PBY5-F1
#
_cell.length_a   1.000
_cell.length_b   1.000
_cell.length_c   1.000
_cell.angle_alpha   90.00
_cell.angle_beta   90.00
_cell.angle_gamma   90.00
#
_symmetry.space_group_name_H-M   'P 1'
#
loop_
_entity.id
_entity.type
_entity.pdbx_description
1 polymer ?
#
loop_
_entity_poly.entity_id
_entity_poly.type
_entity_poly.pdbx_seq_one_letter_code
_entity_poly.pdbx_strand_id
1 'polypeptide(L)'
;MNSNQLIQKKLADMNTEIAIGLQGCLQVGRLLDEGKAPVELISMVKRNSCGKAIEIARNARDMLGGNGVSDEYHIIRHVVNLEAVNTYEGTHDVHALILGRAITGLPAFVPRMAP
;
A
#
# COMPACT_ATOMS: atom_id res chain seq x y z
N MET A 1 1.53 5.91 -27.36
CA MET A 1 1.70 6.18 -25.91
C MET A 1 2.72 5.25 -25.25
N ASN A 2 2.66 3.93 -25.51
CA ASN A 2 3.52 2.91 -24.87
C ASN A 2 5.02 2.95 -25.26
N SER A 3 5.39 3.73 -26.28
CA SER A 3 6.80 3.97 -26.69
C SER A 3 7.45 5.15 -25.96
N ASN A 4 6.73 5.88 -25.10
CA ASN A 4 7.26 7.03 -24.37
C ASN A 4 8.00 6.57 -23.11
N GLN A 5 9.26 6.99 -22.93
CA GLN A 5 10.12 6.60 -21.81
C GLN A 5 9.46 6.81 -20.44
N LEU A 6 8.79 7.94 -20.23
CA LEU A 6 8.12 8.24 -18.95
C LEU A 6 6.93 7.31 -18.67
N ILE A 7 6.22 6.88 -19.71
CA ILE A 7 5.12 5.90 -19.58
C ILE A 7 5.69 4.53 -19.24
N GLN A 8 6.77 4.12 -19.91
CA GLN A 8 7.44 2.85 -19.61
C GLN A 8 8.00 2.80 -18.20
N LYS A 9 8.60 3.90 -17.72
CA LYS A 9 9.05 4.01 -16.33
C LYS A 9 7.89 3.78 -15.37
N LYS A 10 6.76 4.50 -15.54
CA LYS A 10 5.58 4.34 -14.68
C LYS A 10 5.07 2.89 -14.67
N LEU A 11 4.98 2.25 -15.84
CA LEU A 11 4.57 0.85 -15.94
C LEU A 11 5.55 -0.11 -15.25
N ALA A 12 6.86 0.14 -15.37
CA ALA A 12 7.88 -0.66 -14.70
C ALA A 12 7.81 -0.52 -13.17
N ASP A 13 7.63 0.71 -12.66
CA ASP A 13 7.45 0.99 -11.23
C ASP A 13 6.20 0.28 -10.70
N MET A 14 5.08 0.37 -11.42
CA MET A 14 3.82 -0.31 -11.05
C MET A 14 3.99 -1.83 -10.99
N ASN A 15 4.56 -2.43 -12.04
CA ASN A 15 4.75 -3.88 -12.09
C ASN A 15 5.67 -4.39 -10.99
N THR A 16 6.74 -3.64 -10.68
CA THR A 16 7.69 -3.97 -9.62
C THR A 16 7.00 -4.03 -8.26
N GLU A 17 6.25 -2.99 -7.91
CA GLU A 17 5.60 -2.89 -6.59
C GLU A 17 4.45 -3.90 -6.45
N ILE A 18 3.70 -4.17 -7.52
CA ILE A 18 2.67 -5.22 -7.54
C ILE A 18 3.30 -6.59 -7.31
N ALA A 19 4.40 -6.91 -8.01
CA ALA A 19 5.07 -8.20 -7.87
C ALA A 19 5.63 -8.40 -6.47
N ILE A 20 6.28 -7.38 -5.90
CA ILE A 20 6.80 -7.40 -4.52
C ILE A 20 5.65 -7.58 -3.52
N GLY A 21 4.57 -6.81 -3.66
CA GLY A 21 3.40 -6.90 -2.79
C GLY A 21 2.74 -8.28 -2.85
N LEU A 22 2.60 -8.86 -4.05
CA LEU A 22 2.05 -10.20 -4.23
C LEU A 22 2.88 -11.27 -3.51
N GLN A 23 4.21 -11.23 -3.62
CA GLN A 23 5.07 -12.19 -2.93
C GLN A 23 5.00 -12.03 -1.40
N GLY A 24 4.94 -10.79 -0.89
CA GLY A 24 4.75 -10.51 0.53
C GLY A 24 3.43 -11.09 1.05
N CYS A 25 2.32 -10.81 0.37
CA CYS A 25 1.00 -11.34 0.73
C CYS A 25 0.94 -12.87 0.63
N LEU A 26 1.53 -13.46 -0.41
CA LEU A 26 1.58 -14.92 -0.58
C LEU A 26 2.32 -15.60 0.58
N GLN A 27 3.46 -15.05 0.98
CA GLN A 27 4.22 -15.60 2.10
C GLN A 27 3.48 -15.46 3.43
N VAL A 28 2.84 -14.32 3.68
CA VAL A 28 2.00 -14.14 4.88
C VAL A 28 0.79 -15.10 4.86
N GLY A 29 0.17 -15.33 3.71
CA GLY A 29 -0.89 -16.32 3.53
C GLY A 29 -0.44 -17.73 3.92
N ARG A 30 0.72 -18.17 3.44
CA ARG A 30 1.29 -19.48 3.83
C ARG A 30 1.57 -19.58 5.32
N LEU A 31 2.11 -18.52 5.93
CA LEU A 31 2.34 -18.49 7.37
C LEU A 31 1.04 -18.50 8.17
N LEU A 32 -0.05 -17.90 7.65
CA LEU A 32 -1.37 -17.96 8.27
C LEU A 32 -1.90 -19.40 8.28
N ASP A 33 -1.79 -20.11 7.15
CA ASP A 33 -2.20 -21.51 7.04
C ASP A 33 -1.41 -22.42 8.01
N GLU A 34 -0.14 -22.10 8.26
CA GLU A 34 0.70 -22.80 9.24
C GLU A 34 0.45 -22.38 10.70
N GLY A 35 -0.39 -21.37 10.96
CA GLY A 35 -0.60 -20.80 12.29
C GLY A 35 0.61 -20.03 12.84
N LYS A 36 1.50 -19.56 11.96
CA LYS A 36 2.79 -18.92 12.29
C LYS A 36 2.90 -17.47 11.85
N ALA A 37 1.82 -16.83 11.39
CA ALA A 37 1.86 -15.44 10.96
C ALA A 37 1.77 -14.47 12.17
N PRO A 38 2.86 -13.79 12.55
CA PRO A 38 2.79 -12.73 13.55
C PRO A 38 1.99 -11.52 13.02
N VAL A 39 1.36 -10.79 13.94
CA VAL A 39 0.53 -9.60 13.66
C VAL A 39 1.35 -8.50 12.98
N GLU A 40 2.65 -8.43 13.29
CA GLU A 40 3.61 -7.52 12.68
C GLU A 40 3.75 -7.76 11.17
N LEU A 41 3.76 -9.02 10.72
CA LEU A 41 3.82 -9.32 9.28
C LEU A 41 2.53 -8.92 8.56
N ILE A 42 1.37 -9.13 9.18
CA ILE A 42 0.08 -8.67 8.64
C ILE A 42 0.09 -7.14 8.53
N SER A 43 0.56 -6.45 9.57
CA SER A 43 0.70 -4.98 9.57
C SER A 43 1.63 -4.48 8.48
N MET A 44 2.76 -5.17 8.26
CA MET A 44 3.72 -4.85 7.23
C MET A 44 3.09 -4.96 5.82
N VAL A 45 2.46 -6.10 5.50
CA VAL A 45 1.90 -6.31 4.15
C VAL A 45 0.66 -5.46 3.90
N LYS A 46 -0.18 -5.20 4.91
CA LYS A 46 -1.30 -4.25 4.81
C LYS A 46 -0.77 -2.87 4.45
N ARG A 47 0.09 -2.32 5.32
CA ARG A 47 0.63 -0.95 5.19
C ARG A 47 1.28 -0.74 3.83
N ASN A 48 2.15 -1.67 3.41
CA ASN A 48 2.84 -1.58 2.14
C ASN A 48 1.88 -1.70 0.95
N SER A 49 1.05 -2.75 0.91
CA SER A 49 0.16 -3.00 -0.23
C SER A 49 -0.85 -1.88 -0.44
N CYS A 50 -1.45 -1.34 0.62
CA CYS A 50 -2.41 -0.23 0.51
C CYS A 50 -1.72 1.05 0.02
N GLY A 51 -0.56 1.39 0.58
CA GLY A 51 0.21 2.57 0.19
C GLY A 51 0.68 2.49 -1.27
N LYS A 52 1.24 1.34 -1.68
CA LYS A 52 1.69 1.15 -3.07
C LYS A 52 0.53 1.10 -4.06
N ALA A 53 -0.58 0.46 -3.71
CA ALA A 53 -1.76 0.39 -4.57
C ALA A 53 -2.31 1.80 -4.88
N ILE A 54 -2.41 2.68 -3.88
CA ILE A 54 -2.92 4.04 -4.12
C ILE A 54 -1.95 4.91 -4.92
N GLU A 55 -0.64 4.78 -4.68
CA GLU A 55 0.39 5.45 -5.51
C GLU A 55 0.32 5.00 -6.98
N ILE A 56 0.15 3.69 -7.21
CA ILE A 56 -0.04 3.10 -8.54
C ILE A 56 -1.30 3.66 -9.21
N ALA A 57 -2.43 3.65 -8.49
CA ALA A 57 -3.71 4.10 -9.03
C ALA A 57 -3.65 5.59 -9.42
N ARG A 58 -3.05 6.44 -8.58
CA ARG A 58 -2.83 7.88 -8.87
C ARG A 58 -1.94 8.06 -10.10
N ASN A 59 -0.84 7.32 -10.20
CA ASN A 59 0.04 7.38 -11.37
C ASN A 59 -0.64 6.94 -12.66
N ALA A 60 -1.45 5.88 -12.61
CA ALA A 60 -2.23 5.38 -13.75
C ALA A 60 -3.34 6.36 -14.14
N ARG A 61 -3.97 7.02 -13.16
CA ARG A 61 -4.94 8.09 -13.42
C ARG A 61 -4.29 9.24 -14.18
N ASP A 62 -3.11 9.66 -13.77
CA ASP A 62 -2.36 10.74 -14.43
C ASP A 62 -1.90 10.35 -15.84
N MET A 63 -1.58 9.07 -16.07
CA MET A 63 -1.27 8.56 -17.41
C MET A 63 -2.45 8.68 -18.38
N LEU A 64 -3.69 8.69 -17.88
CA LEU A 64 -4.89 8.85 -18.69
C LEU A 64 -5.27 10.34 -18.92
N GLY A 65 -4.56 11.29 -18.29
CA GLY A 65 -4.81 12.72 -18.47
C GLY A 65 -6.25 13.12 -18.12
N GLY A 66 -6.92 13.83 -19.05
CA GLY A 66 -8.33 14.23 -18.90
C GLY A 66 -9.28 13.04 -18.76
N ASN A 67 -9.02 11.94 -19.49
CA ASN A 67 -9.83 10.73 -19.40
C ASN A 67 -9.73 10.07 -18.01
N GLY A 68 -8.62 10.29 -17.31
CA GLY A 68 -8.40 9.74 -15.97
C GLY A 68 -9.33 10.29 -14.89
N VAL A 69 -10.08 11.37 -15.13
CA VAL A 69 -11.10 11.87 -14.18
C VAL A 69 -12.53 11.54 -14.60
N SER A 70 -12.70 10.95 -15.78
CA SER A 70 -14.02 10.51 -16.26
C SER A 70 -14.40 9.19 -15.59
N ASP A 71 -15.66 9.07 -15.17
CA ASP A 71 -16.21 7.83 -14.60
C ASP A 71 -16.32 6.69 -15.64
N GLU A 72 -16.23 7.03 -16.93
CA GLU A 72 -16.13 6.04 -18.02
C GLU A 72 -14.85 5.19 -17.91
N TYR A 73 -13.79 5.74 -17.29
CA TYR A 73 -12.55 5.03 -17.03
C TYR A 73 -12.47 4.67 -15.56
N HIS A 74 -12.44 3.38 -15.25
CA HIS A 74 -12.47 2.85 -13.88
C HIS A 74 -11.37 3.36 -12.94
N ILE A 75 -10.32 3.99 -13.47
CA ILE A 75 -9.17 4.38 -12.68
C ILE A 75 -9.51 5.34 -11.55
N ILE A 76 -10.40 6.32 -11.79
CA ILE A 76 -10.76 7.31 -10.76
C ILE A 76 -11.54 6.66 -9.62
N ARG A 77 -12.44 5.73 -9.95
CA ARG A 77 -13.15 4.89 -8.97
C ARG A 77 -12.17 4.09 -8.11
N HIS A 78 -11.13 3.50 -8.72
CA HIS A 78 -10.09 2.78 -7.97
C HIS A 78 -9.27 3.70 -7.07
N VAL A 79 -8.89 4.90 -7.51
CA VAL A 79 -8.20 5.89 -6.67
C VAL A 79 -9.02 6.20 -5.41
N VAL A 80 -10.30 6.56 -5.59
CA VAL A 80 -11.19 6.94 -4.47
C VAL A 80 -11.41 5.76 -3.51
N ASN A 81 -11.63 4.54 -4.04
CA ASN A 81 -11.77 3.36 -3.19
C ASN A 81 -10.51 3.07 -2.36
N LEU A 82 -9.32 3.31 -2.93
CA LEU A 82 -8.06 3.05 -2.26
C LEU A 82 -7.75 4.09 -1.16
N GLU A 83 -8.27 5.32 -1.24
CA GLU A 83 -8.19 6.29 -0.11
C GLU A 83 -8.86 5.72 1.15
N ALA A 84 -10.04 5.13 0.97
CA ALA A 84 -10.78 4.50 2.05
C ALA A 84 -10.04 3.28 2.60
N VAL A 85 -9.55 2.39 1.72
CA VAL A 85 -8.81 1.18 2.10
C VAL A 85 -7.49 1.52 2.83
N ASN A 86 -6.83 2.62 2.48
CA ASN A 86 -5.62 3.07 3.16
C ASN A 86 -5.89 3.62 4.59
N THR A 87 -7.16 3.88 4.91
CA THR A 87 -7.60 4.45 6.19
C THR A 87 -8.19 3.40 7.12
N TYR A 88 -9.10 2.55 6.61
CA TYR A 88 -9.76 1.52 7.42
C TYR A 88 -8.82 0.37 7.81
N GLU A 89 -9.20 -0.42 8.81
CA GLU A 89 -8.40 -1.54 9.36
C GLU A 89 -6.99 -1.15 9.85
N GLY A 90 -6.86 0.09 10.35
CA GLY A 90 -5.60 0.68 10.83
C GLY A 90 -4.93 1.58 9.79
N THR A 91 -4.73 2.86 10.11
CA THR A 91 -4.10 3.78 9.16
C THR A 91 -2.64 3.38 8.87
N HIS A 92 -2.08 3.96 7.82
CA HIS A 92 -0.67 3.77 7.45
C HIS A 92 0.28 4.07 8.64
N ASP A 93 -0.04 5.10 9.44
CA ASP A 93 0.74 5.50 10.62
C ASP A 93 0.54 4.54 11.79
N VAL A 94 -0.69 4.05 12.03
CA VAL A 94 -0.96 3.06 13.07
C VAL A 94 -0.11 1.81 12.84
N HIS A 95 -0.07 1.28 11.61
CA HIS A 95 0.80 0.13 11.31
C HIS A 95 2.29 0.48 11.42
N ALA A 96 2.71 1.70 11.09
CA ALA A 96 4.09 2.13 11.29
C ALA A 96 4.49 2.09 12.78
N LEU A 97 3.58 2.47 13.68
CA LEU A 97 3.80 2.41 15.14
C LEU A 97 3.81 0.98 15.66
N ILE A 98 2.99 0.07 15.12
CA ILE A 98 3.06 -1.38 15.43
C ILE A 98 4.45 -1.93 15.09
N LEU A 99 4.92 -1.65 13.86
CA LEU A 99 6.24 -2.10 13.41
C LEU A 99 7.37 -1.44 14.20
N GLY A 100 7.27 -0.15 14.48
CA GLY A 100 8.24 0.58 15.30
C GLY A 100 8.39 -0.03 16.69
N ARG A 101 7.27 -0.40 17.34
CA ARG A 101 7.29 -1.12 18.61
C ARG A 101 7.96 -2.48 18.49
N ALA A 102 7.67 -3.24 17.42
CA ALA A 102 8.29 -4.55 17.20
C ALA A 102 9.81 -4.48 16.97
N ILE A 103 10.28 -3.42 16.30
CA ILE A 103 11.71 -3.20 16.02
C ILE A 103 12.45 -2.70 17.27
N THR A 104 11.85 -1.79 18.04
CA THR A 104 12.53 -1.08 19.13
C THR A 104 12.20 -1.61 20.53
N GLY A 105 11.13 -2.39 20.68
CA GLY A 105 10.55 -2.77 21.97
C GLY A 105 9.81 -1.63 22.69
N LEU A 106 9.75 -0.42 22.12
CA LEU A 106 9.19 0.76 22.78
C LEU A 106 7.85 1.18 22.14
N PRO A 107 6.75 1.29 22.92
CA PRO A 107 5.47 1.78 22.39
C PRO A 107 5.52 3.30 22.14
N ALA A 108 4.91 3.75 21.04
CA ALA A 108 4.89 5.15 20.62
C ALA A 108 3.51 5.67 20.17
N PHE A 109 2.41 5.02 20.60
CA PHE A 109 1.04 5.44 20.25
C PHE A 109 0.56 6.69 20.98
N VAL A 110 1.09 6.93 22.17
CA VAL A 110 0.74 8.08 22.98
C VAL A 110 1.94 9.02 23.04
N PRO A 111 1.72 10.35 23.05
CA PRO A 111 2.78 11.29 23.36
C PRO A 111 3.43 10.90 24.68
N ARG A 112 4.76 10.98 24.78
CA ARG A 112 5.41 10.95 26.10
C ARG A 112 4.85 12.14 26.87
N MET A 113 4.15 11.88 27.97
CA MET A 113 3.88 12.95 28.94
C MET A 113 5.24 13.51 29.36
N ALA A 114 5.42 14.82 29.18
CA ALA A 114 6.58 15.52 29.72
C ALA A 114 6.60 15.33 31.25
N PRO A 115 7.80 15.25 31.86
CA PRO A 115 7.94 15.10 33.30
C PRO A 115 7.28 16.25 34.08
#